data_AF-A0A090RUP1-F1
#
_entry.id   AF-A0A090RUP1-F1
#
_cell.length_a   1.000
_cell.length_b   1.000
_cell.length_c   1.000
_cell.angle_alpha   90.00
_cell.angle_beta   90.00
_cell.angle_gamma   90.00
#
_symmetry.space_group_name_H-M   'P 1'
#
loop_
_entity.id
_entity.type
_entity.pdbx_description
1 polymer ?
#
loop_
_entity_poly.entity_id
_entity_poly.type
_entity_poly.pdbx_seq_one_letter_code
_entity_poly.pdbx_strand_id
1 'polypeptide(L)'
;MLSVLTTNFAILTLASSLNDAEAVNVSGSMRMQSYRLAHDMQANSPLYFLHVEQFERSLYSPSMKALQSWDVPEEITNDYYQLIIRWHELKEVLISEDREQYLILVADFVDRIDHFVLKLQEHSENKLIRLAWAGGLGLGGILIVAIYVVLFVRKQIVRPLGQLISASEQIQNRSFDVKVDVNSDNELGILGKASRIWLTTSVSSIGG
;
A
#
# COMPACT_ATOMS: atom_id res chain seq x y z
N MET A 1 7.87 -7.28 12.67
CA MET A 1 7.49 -5.85 12.74
C MET A 1 7.32 -5.26 11.33
N LEU A 2 8.36 -5.27 10.48
CA LEU A 2 8.29 -4.71 9.11
C LEU A 2 7.12 -5.25 8.26
N SER A 3 6.98 -6.58 8.18
CA SER A 3 5.90 -7.22 7.41
C SER A 3 4.50 -6.83 7.90
N VAL A 4 4.31 -6.67 9.22
CA VAL A 4 2.99 -6.31 9.79
C VAL A 4 2.63 -4.88 9.40
N LEU A 5 3.61 -3.96 9.48
CA LEU A 5 3.41 -2.56 9.08
C LEU A 5 3.09 -2.44 7.58
N THR A 6 3.83 -3.13 6.73
CA THR A 6 3.60 -3.10 5.27
C THR A 6 2.24 -3.70 4.90
N THR A 7 1.83 -4.80 5.55
CA THR A 7 0.54 -5.43 5.28
C THR A 7 -0.62 -4.58 5.76
N ASN A 8 -0.53 -3.98 6.96
CA ASN A 8 -1.57 -3.07 7.46
C ASN A 8 -1.71 -1.84 6.55
N PHE A 9 -0.60 -1.22 6.16
CA PHE A 9 -0.60 -0.12 5.21
C PHE A 9 -1.25 -0.52 3.87
N ALA A 10 -0.92 -1.71 3.35
CA ALA A 10 -1.48 -2.20 2.11
C ALA A 10 -2.99 -2.42 2.18
N ILE A 11 -3.47 -3.05 3.26
CA ILE A 11 -4.91 -3.31 3.46
C ILE A 11 -5.69 -2.00 3.56
N LEU A 12 -5.22 -1.04 4.36
CA LEU A 12 -5.89 0.26 4.51
C LEU A 12 -5.91 1.04 3.18
N THR A 13 -4.81 1.00 2.44
CA THR A 13 -4.70 1.67 1.15
C THR A 13 -5.62 1.04 0.10
N LEU A 14 -5.68 -0.29 0.04
CA LEU A 14 -6.56 -1.02 -0.87
C LEU A 14 -8.04 -0.82 -0.54
N ALA A 15 -8.41 -0.88 0.75
CA ALA A 15 -9.78 -0.67 1.19
C ALA A 15 -10.30 0.72 0.81
N SER A 16 -9.47 1.76 1.02
CA SER A 16 -9.83 3.12 0.62
C SER A 16 -9.83 3.30 -0.92
N SER A 17 -9.00 2.57 -1.66
CA SER A 17 -8.99 2.61 -3.14
C SER A 17 -10.30 2.11 -3.78
N LEU A 18 -11.08 1.26 -3.08
CA LEU A 18 -12.42 0.86 -3.55
C LEU A 18 -13.40 2.04 -3.55
N ASN A 19 -13.37 2.86 -2.50
CA ASN A 19 -14.17 4.09 -2.45
C ASN A 19 -13.71 5.08 -3.53
N ASP A 20 -12.40 5.20 -3.76
CA ASP A 20 -11.84 6.08 -4.79
C ASP A 20 -12.37 5.69 -6.19
N ALA A 21 -12.39 4.39 -6.51
CA ALA A 21 -12.91 3.90 -7.79
C ALA A 21 -14.42 4.16 -7.96
N GLU A 22 -15.21 4.00 -6.90
CA GLU A 22 -16.63 4.32 -6.93
C GLU A 22 -16.86 5.84 -7.10
N ALA A 23 -16.11 6.67 -6.38
CA ALA A 23 -16.20 8.13 -6.49
C ALA A 23 -15.87 8.63 -7.90
N VAL A 24 -14.86 8.05 -8.56
CA VAL A 24 -14.53 8.33 -9.96
C VAL A 24 -15.70 7.94 -10.88
N ASN A 25 -16.31 6.78 -10.68
CA ASN A 25 -17.44 6.32 -11.50
C ASN A 25 -18.69 7.19 -11.31
N VAL A 26 -19.05 7.48 -10.05
CA VAL A 26 -20.19 8.34 -9.71
C VAL A 26 -19.98 9.73 -10.29
N SER A 27 -18.81 10.33 -10.09
CA SER A 27 -18.45 11.64 -10.67
C SER A 27 -18.46 11.62 -12.19
N GLY A 28 -17.96 10.52 -12.78
CA GLY A 28 -18.04 10.30 -14.21
C GLY A 28 -19.48 10.31 -14.74
N SER A 29 -20.40 9.65 -14.02
CA SER A 29 -21.81 9.63 -14.37
C SER A 29 -22.49 11.00 -14.21
N MET A 30 -22.05 11.84 -13.27
CA MET A 30 -22.62 13.17 -13.05
C MET A 30 -22.53 14.04 -14.31
N ARG A 31 -21.44 13.96 -15.08
CA ARG A 31 -21.30 14.65 -16.38
C ARG A 31 -22.44 14.34 -17.35
N MET A 32 -22.74 13.05 -17.50
CA MET A 32 -23.85 12.59 -18.35
C MET A 32 -25.19 13.06 -17.77
N GLN A 33 -25.37 12.92 -16.46
CA GLN A 33 -26.61 13.35 -15.79
C GLN A 33 -26.86 14.85 -15.95
N SER A 34 -25.83 15.71 -15.92
CA SER A 34 -25.96 17.14 -16.18
C SER A 34 -26.48 17.44 -17.59
N TYR A 35 -25.90 16.83 -18.63
CA TYR A 35 -26.43 16.99 -19.98
C TYR A 35 -27.81 16.37 -20.18
N ARG A 36 -28.10 15.26 -19.49
CA ARG A 36 -29.43 14.65 -19.50
C ARG A 36 -30.49 15.60 -18.97
N LEU A 37 -30.19 16.37 -17.92
CA LEU A 37 -31.11 17.40 -17.41
C LEU A 37 -31.40 18.50 -18.45
N ALA A 38 -30.38 18.96 -19.17
CA ALA A 38 -30.55 19.91 -20.26
C ALA A 38 -31.48 19.35 -21.37
N HIS A 39 -31.27 18.08 -21.74
CA HIS A 39 -32.11 17.40 -22.73
C HIS A 39 -33.55 17.19 -22.23
N ASP A 40 -33.73 16.69 -21.01
CA ASP A 40 -35.05 16.45 -20.42
C ASP A 40 -35.88 17.74 -20.31
N MET A 41 -35.21 18.84 -20.00
CA MET A 41 -35.84 20.16 -19.95
C MET A 41 -36.37 20.58 -21.33
N GLN A 42 -35.54 20.50 -22.37
CA GLN A 42 -35.95 20.83 -23.75
C GLN A 42 -37.06 19.91 -24.27
N ALA A 43 -37.01 18.64 -23.90
CA ALA A 43 -38.00 17.64 -24.29
C ALA A 43 -39.31 17.70 -23.45
N ASN A 44 -39.41 18.57 -22.44
CA ASN A 44 -40.48 18.57 -21.44
C ASN A 44 -40.74 17.17 -20.86
N SER A 45 -39.66 16.46 -20.55
CA SER A 45 -39.68 15.08 -20.08
C SER A 45 -40.43 14.96 -18.75
N PRO A 46 -41.36 14.00 -18.59
CA PRO A 46 -42.03 13.75 -17.31
C PRO A 46 -41.06 13.23 -16.24
N LEU A 47 -39.85 12.80 -16.64
CA LEU A 47 -38.80 12.30 -15.73
C LEU A 47 -37.85 13.40 -15.25
N TYR A 48 -38.02 14.65 -15.69
CA TYR A 48 -37.09 15.74 -15.39
C TYR A 48 -36.78 15.88 -13.90
N PHE A 49 -37.81 16.01 -13.05
CA PHE A 49 -37.60 16.14 -11.59
C PHE A 49 -37.02 14.88 -10.95
N LEU A 50 -37.37 13.69 -11.45
CA LEU A 50 -36.75 12.43 -11.02
C LEU A 50 -35.24 12.45 -11.31
N HIS A 51 -34.83 12.93 -12.48
CA HIS A 51 -33.42 13.01 -12.85
C HIS A 51 -32.67 14.09 -12.08
N VAL A 52 -33.32 15.17 -11.63
CA VAL A 52 -32.75 16.14 -10.68
C VAL A 52 -32.43 15.45 -9.36
N GLU A 53 -33.37 14.67 -8.81
CA GLU A 53 -33.12 13.88 -7.59
C GLU A 53 -32.02 12.83 -7.78
N GLN A 54 -31.95 12.17 -8.95
CA GLN A 54 -30.89 11.20 -9.23
C GLN A 54 -29.49 11.85 -9.26
N PHE A 55 -29.39 13.06 -9.79
CA PHE A 55 -28.14 13.83 -9.74
C PHE A 55 -27.76 14.08 -8.28
N GLU A 56 -28.69 14.51 -7.43
CA GLU A 56 -28.43 14.72 -6.00
C GLU A 56 -28.01 13.45 -5.28
N ARG A 57 -28.65 12.31 -5.58
CA ARG A 57 -28.25 11.01 -5.02
C ARG A 57 -26.82 10.63 -5.41
N SER A 58 -26.39 11.02 -6.61
CA SER A 58 -25.02 10.81 -7.08
C SER A 58 -24.06 11.75 -6.35
N LEU A 59 -24.36 13.05 -6.31
CA LEU A 59 -23.55 14.06 -5.63
C LEU A 59 -23.35 13.76 -4.15
N TYR A 60 -24.37 13.24 -3.47
CA TYR A 60 -24.34 12.93 -2.04
C TYR A 60 -24.17 11.43 -1.73
N SER A 61 -23.68 10.65 -2.68
CA SER A 61 -23.44 9.22 -2.48
C SER A 61 -22.46 8.98 -1.33
N PRO A 62 -22.45 7.77 -0.72
CA PRO A 62 -21.46 7.42 0.30
C PRO A 62 -20.01 7.60 -0.16
N SER A 63 -19.71 7.20 -1.39
CA SER A 63 -18.38 7.35 -2.01
C SER A 63 -17.97 8.81 -2.17
N MET A 64 -18.89 9.70 -2.55
CA MET A 64 -18.63 11.14 -2.62
C MET A 64 -18.45 11.77 -1.23
N LYS A 65 -19.26 11.39 -0.24
CA LYS A 65 -19.11 11.86 1.14
C LYS A 65 -17.82 11.39 1.79
N ALA A 66 -17.29 10.23 1.38
CA ALA A 66 -16.00 9.73 1.86
C ALA A 66 -14.84 10.69 1.53
N LEU A 67 -14.97 11.57 0.54
CA LEU A 67 -13.96 12.57 0.17
C LEU A 67 -13.73 13.66 1.24
N GLN A 68 -14.50 13.65 2.33
CA GLN A 68 -14.34 14.52 3.50
C GLN A 68 -13.48 13.88 4.60
N SER A 69 -12.93 12.68 4.36
CA SER A 69 -12.06 12.00 5.32
C SER A 69 -10.66 12.63 5.39
N TRP A 70 -9.99 12.39 6.51
CA TRP A 70 -8.66 12.98 6.80
C TRP A 70 -7.54 12.49 5.88
N ASP A 71 -7.72 11.35 5.19
CA ASP A 71 -6.73 10.76 4.29
C ASP A 71 -6.84 11.28 2.85
N VAL A 72 -7.84 12.11 2.57
CA VAL A 72 -8.06 12.77 1.27
C VAL A 72 -7.42 14.16 1.27
N PRO A 73 -6.69 14.57 0.21
CA PRO A 73 -6.12 15.90 0.10
C PRO A 73 -7.18 17.01 0.17
N GLU A 74 -6.87 18.08 0.91
CA GLU A 74 -7.77 19.22 1.13
C GLU A 74 -8.28 19.84 -0.18
N GLU A 75 -7.45 19.87 -1.23
CA GLU A 75 -7.83 20.36 -2.55
C GLU A 75 -9.00 19.58 -3.18
N ILE A 76 -9.01 18.26 -3.05
CA ILE A 76 -10.11 17.40 -3.55
C ILE A 76 -11.37 17.63 -2.74
N THR A 77 -11.24 17.71 -1.41
CA THR A 77 -12.36 18.02 -0.52
C THR A 77 -12.97 19.38 -0.85
N ASN A 78 -12.14 20.39 -1.08
CA ASN A 78 -12.59 21.73 -1.46
C ASN A 78 -13.30 21.71 -2.82
N ASP A 79 -12.73 21.05 -3.83
CA ASP A 79 -13.37 20.93 -5.15
C ASP A 79 -14.74 20.23 -5.06
N TYR A 80 -14.88 19.21 -4.21
CA TYR A 80 -16.17 18.58 -3.93
C TYR A 80 -17.17 19.57 -3.31
N TYR A 81 -16.75 20.40 -2.35
CA TYR A 81 -17.62 21.46 -1.81
C TYR A 81 -18.00 22.50 -2.87
N GLN A 82 -17.08 22.88 -3.76
CA GLN A 82 -17.39 23.79 -4.87
C GLN A 82 -18.42 23.18 -5.83
N LEU A 83 -18.33 21.88 -6.13
CA LEU A 83 -19.36 21.19 -6.91
C LEU A 83 -20.73 21.21 -6.22
N ILE A 84 -20.76 21.02 -4.89
CA ILE A 84 -22.00 21.11 -4.11
C ILE A 84 -22.60 22.52 -4.21
N ILE A 85 -21.80 23.56 -3.98
CA ILE A 85 -22.25 24.95 -4.05
C ILE A 85 -22.79 25.25 -5.44
N ARG A 86 -22.03 24.91 -6.48
CA ARG A 86 -22.41 25.14 -7.86
C ARG A 86 -23.68 24.40 -8.25
N TRP A 87 -23.85 23.16 -7.77
CA TRP A 87 -25.09 22.41 -7.99
C TRP A 87 -26.30 23.10 -7.34
N HIS A 88 -26.18 23.65 -6.13
CA HIS A 88 -27.29 24.37 -5.50
C HIS A 88 -27.72 25.58 -6.34
N GLU A 89 -26.77 26.38 -6.85
CA GLU A 89 -27.06 27.50 -7.76
C GLU A 89 -27.81 27.03 -9.01
N LEU A 90 -27.36 25.93 -9.62
CA LEU A 90 -28.00 25.37 -10.81
C LEU A 90 -29.39 24.79 -10.51
N LYS A 91 -29.58 24.19 -9.33
CA LYS A 91 -30.87 23.65 -8.91
C LYS A 91 -31.92 24.75 -8.81
N GLU A 92 -31.57 25.92 -8.27
CA GLU A 92 -32.46 27.09 -8.24
C GLU A 92 -32.88 27.51 -9.65
N VAL A 93 -31.95 27.50 -10.62
CA VAL A 93 -32.28 27.76 -12.03
C VAL A 93 -33.22 26.68 -12.59
N LEU A 94 -32.93 25.40 -12.35
CA LEU A 94 -33.69 24.25 -12.86
C LEU A 94 -35.14 24.21 -12.38
N ILE A 95 -35.46 24.81 -11.22
CA ILE A 95 -36.82 24.90 -10.66
C ILE A 95 -37.51 26.24 -10.93
N SER A 96 -36.78 27.22 -11.46
CA SER A 96 -37.31 28.55 -11.77
C SER A 96 -38.12 28.58 -13.07
N GLU A 97 -38.82 29.69 -13.30
CA GLU A 97 -39.50 29.95 -14.58
C GLU A 97 -38.50 30.10 -15.74
N ASP A 98 -37.27 30.56 -15.47
CA ASP A 98 -36.19 30.76 -16.45
C ASP A 98 -35.21 29.58 -16.48
N ARG A 99 -35.74 28.35 -16.43
CA ARG A 99 -34.93 27.13 -16.47
C ARG A 99 -34.08 27.00 -17.74
N GLU A 100 -34.44 27.68 -18.83
CA GLU A 100 -33.64 27.69 -20.06
C GLU A 100 -32.22 28.23 -19.85
N GLN A 101 -32.02 29.09 -18.84
CA GLN A 101 -30.70 29.54 -18.43
C GLN A 101 -29.76 28.37 -18.06
N TYR A 102 -30.28 27.20 -17.66
CA TYR A 102 -29.45 26.02 -17.41
C TYR A 102 -28.64 25.60 -18.66
N LEU A 103 -29.17 25.80 -19.87
CA LEU A 103 -28.51 25.39 -21.12
C LEU A 103 -27.18 26.10 -21.37
N ILE A 104 -27.04 27.34 -20.88
CA ILE A 104 -25.79 28.10 -21.01
C ILE A 104 -24.82 27.82 -19.86
N LEU A 105 -25.32 27.35 -18.72
CA LEU A 105 -24.51 27.10 -17.52
C LEU A 105 -23.97 25.67 -17.44
N VAL A 106 -24.65 24.71 -18.07
CA VAL A 106 -24.33 23.27 -17.97
C VAL A 106 -22.92 22.93 -18.46
N ALA A 107 -22.44 23.60 -19.51
CA ALA A 107 -21.12 23.33 -20.08
C ALA A 107 -19.98 23.64 -19.08
N ASP A 108 -20.03 24.80 -18.41
CA ASP A 108 -19.06 25.17 -17.36
C ASP A 108 -19.17 24.24 -16.16
N PHE A 109 -20.37 23.82 -15.79
CA PHE A 109 -20.55 22.88 -14.69
C PHE A 109 -19.96 21.50 -14.99
N VAL A 110 -20.18 20.98 -16.20
CA VAL A 110 -19.59 19.72 -16.64
C VAL A 110 -18.07 19.81 -16.66
N ASP A 111 -17.51 20.91 -17.16
CA ASP A 111 -16.05 21.12 -17.17
C ASP A 111 -15.44 21.07 -15.76
N ARG A 112 -16.13 21.64 -14.76
CA ARG A 112 -15.72 21.52 -13.34
C ARG A 112 -15.76 20.07 -12.85
N ILE A 113 -16.78 19.30 -13.24
CA ILE A 113 -16.86 17.88 -12.91
C ILE A 113 -15.72 17.11 -13.59
N ASP A 114 -15.39 17.39 -14.86
CA ASP A 114 -14.28 16.77 -15.58
C ASP A 114 -12.94 17.02 -14.89
N HIS A 115 -12.64 18.26 -14.50
CA HIS A 115 -11.42 18.59 -13.76
C HIS A 115 -11.37 17.88 -12.40
N PHE A 116 -12.50 17.82 -11.70
CA PHE A 116 -12.61 17.11 -10.44
C PHE A 116 -12.39 15.59 -10.62
N VAL A 117 -12.97 14.98 -11.65
CA VAL A 117 -12.78 13.55 -11.99
C VAL A 117 -11.30 13.28 -12.26
N LEU A 118 -10.63 14.14 -13.03
CA LEU A 118 -9.20 13.99 -13.32
C LEU A 118 -8.37 13.99 -12.04
N LYS A 119 -8.62 14.93 -11.12
CA LYS A 119 -7.92 14.98 -9.83
C LYS A 119 -8.17 13.73 -8.99
N LEU A 120 -9.39 13.19 -8.97
CA LEU A 120 -9.69 11.93 -8.29
C LEU A 120 -8.91 10.76 -8.89
N GLN A 121 -8.83 10.69 -10.23
CA GLN A 121 -8.06 9.67 -10.94
C GLN A 121 -6.58 9.77 -10.60
N GLU A 122 -5.97 10.95 -10.73
CA GLU A 122 -4.57 11.18 -10.39
C GLU A 122 -4.26 10.83 -8.92
N HIS A 123 -5.16 11.17 -8.00
CA HIS A 123 -5.01 10.82 -6.59
C HIS A 123 -5.01 9.29 -6.38
N SER A 124 -5.99 8.60 -6.98
CA SER A 124 -6.12 7.14 -6.87
C SER A 124 -4.91 6.42 -7.49
N GLU A 125 -4.46 6.86 -8.66
CA GLU A 125 -3.27 6.31 -9.32
C GLU A 125 -2.00 6.51 -8.47
N ASN A 126 -1.78 7.71 -7.95
CA ASN A 126 -0.63 8.00 -7.09
C ASN A 126 -0.63 7.18 -5.79
N LYS A 127 -1.80 6.89 -5.24
CA LYS A 127 -1.98 6.03 -4.07
C LYS A 127 -1.57 4.59 -4.37
N LEU A 128 -1.98 4.04 -5.52
CA LEU A 128 -1.59 2.70 -5.97
C LEU A 128 -0.10 2.60 -6.31
N ILE A 129 0.48 3.63 -6.93
CA ILE A 129 1.93 3.67 -7.21
C ILE A 129 2.73 3.65 -5.91
N ARG A 130 2.35 4.45 -4.90
CA ARG A 130 2.98 4.45 -3.58
C ARG A 130 2.86 3.09 -2.89
N LEU A 131 1.71 2.44 -3.01
CA LEU A 131 1.51 1.08 -2.51
C LEU A 131 2.45 0.08 -3.18
N ALA A 132 2.60 0.14 -4.51
CA ALA A 132 3.49 -0.74 -5.25
C ALA A 132 4.96 -0.58 -4.81
N TRP A 133 5.42 0.66 -4.62
CA TRP A 133 6.77 0.94 -4.10
C TRP A 133 6.96 0.41 -2.67
N ALA A 134 6.00 0.68 -1.77
CA ALA A 134 6.05 0.19 -0.39
C ALA A 134 6.09 -1.34 -0.33
N GLY A 135 5.27 -2.02 -1.15
CA GLY A 135 5.25 -3.47 -1.28
C GLY A 135 6.56 -4.02 -1.84
N GLY A 136 7.08 -3.42 -2.92
CA GLY A 136 8.34 -3.83 -3.55
C GLY A 136 9.54 -3.70 -2.61
N LEU A 137 9.66 -2.58 -1.91
CA LEU A 137 10.72 -2.37 -0.91
C LEU A 137 10.56 -3.30 0.30
N GLY A 138 9.32 -3.51 0.76
CA GLY A 138 9.02 -4.41 1.87
C GLY A 138 9.42 -5.86 1.55
N LEU A 139 9.00 -6.38 0.40
CA LEU A 139 9.35 -7.72 -0.06
C LEU A 139 10.86 -7.86 -0.32
N GLY A 140 11.47 -6.87 -0.97
CA GLY A 140 12.92 -6.84 -1.19
C GLY A 140 13.71 -6.89 0.12
N GLY A 141 13.29 -6.10 1.13
CA GLY A 141 13.90 -6.11 2.45
C GLY A 141 13.78 -7.46 3.16
N ILE A 142 12.61 -8.11 3.09
CA ILE A 142 12.40 -9.45 3.66
C ILE A 142 13.35 -10.48 3.00
N LEU A 143 13.47 -10.45 1.67
CA LEU A 143 14.37 -11.35 0.94
C LEU A 143 15.84 -11.14 1.33
N ILE A 144 16.28 -9.89 1.43
CA ILE A 144 17.66 -9.56 1.84
C ILE A 144 17.94 -10.08 3.24
N VAL A 145 17.04 -9.86 4.19
CA VAL A 145 17.18 -10.36 5.56
C VAL A 145 17.20 -11.89 5.60
N ALA A 146 16.31 -12.55 4.85
CA ALA A 146 16.27 -14.01 4.77
C ALA A 146 17.60 -14.58 4.25
N ILE A 147 18.13 -14.02 3.16
CA ILE A 147 19.43 -14.41 2.60
C ILE A 147 20.55 -14.16 3.62
N TYR A 148 20.57 -12.99 4.26
CA TYR A 148 21.56 -12.66 5.27
C TYR A 148 21.54 -13.66 6.44
N VAL A 149 20.36 -13.99 6.96
CA VAL A 149 20.20 -14.97 8.05
C VAL A 149 20.71 -16.35 7.62
N VAL A 150 20.38 -16.81 6.42
CA VAL A 150 20.89 -18.10 5.90
C VAL A 150 22.41 -18.10 5.79
N LEU A 151 23.00 -17.03 5.24
CA LEU A 151 24.46 -16.91 5.13
C LEU A 151 25.14 -16.84 6.50
N PHE A 152 24.56 -16.08 7.44
CA PHE A 152 25.01 -15.96 8.81
C PHE A 152 25.01 -17.31 9.53
N VAL A 153 23.87 -18.03 9.51
CA VAL A 153 23.72 -19.35 10.14
C VAL A 153 24.69 -20.35 9.53
N ARG A 154 24.84 -20.36 8.19
CA ARG A 154 25.79 -21.24 7.51
C ARG A 154 27.23 -20.98 7.95
N LYS A 155 27.64 -19.71 8.05
CA LYS A 155 29.02 -19.33 8.37
C LYS A 155 29.32 -19.48 9.86
N GLN A 156 28.43 -19.04 10.74
CA GLN A 156 28.70 -18.93 12.18
C GLN A 156 28.22 -20.12 13.02
N ILE A 157 27.32 -20.96 12.49
CA ILE A 157 26.73 -22.08 13.24
C ILE A 157 27.04 -23.40 12.55
N VAL A 158 26.57 -23.60 11.31
CA VAL A 158 26.63 -24.90 10.62
C VAL A 158 28.07 -25.33 10.35
N ARG A 159 28.92 -24.44 9.81
CA ARG A 159 30.32 -24.75 9.52
C ARG A 159 31.15 -25.09 10.78
N PRO A 160 31.16 -24.26 11.84
CA PRO A 160 31.89 -24.59 13.07
C PRO A 160 31.40 -25.89 13.72
N LEU A 161 30.08 -26.13 13.74
CA LEU A 161 29.53 -27.36 14.31
C LEU A 161 29.97 -28.61 13.52
N GLY A 162 30.01 -28.53 12.19
CA GLY A 162 30.57 -29.58 11.35
C GLY A 162 32.05 -29.84 11.65
N GLN A 163 32.86 -28.80 11.86
CA GLN A 163 34.27 -28.94 12.23
C GLN A 163 34.45 -29.59 13.60
N LEU A 164 33.61 -29.28 14.59
CA LEU A 164 33.64 -29.90 15.91
C LEU A 164 33.29 -31.39 15.86
N ILE A 165 32.32 -31.78 15.03
CA ILE A 165 31.96 -33.20 14.83
C ILE A 165 33.14 -33.95 14.19
N SER A 166 33.69 -33.43 13.09
CA SER A 166 34.83 -34.05 12.41
C SER A 166 36.08 -34.14 13.30
N ALA A 167 36.30 -33.15 14.16
CA ALA A 167 37.37 -33.18 15.15
C ALA A 167 37.17 -34.31 16.18
N SER A 168 35.95 -34.47 16.68
CA SER A 168 35.60 -35.53 17.64
C SER A 168 35.81 -36.93 17.05
N GLU A 169 35.40 -37.16 15.80
CA GLU A 169 35.59 -38.44 15.09
C GLU A 169 37.08 -38.77 14.90
N GLN A 170 37.91 -37.78 14.56
CA GLN A 170 39.36 -37.99 14.40
C GLN A 170 40.04 -38.35 15.72
N ILE A 171 39.63 -37.74 16.83
CA ILE A 171 40.11 -38.07 18.18
C ILE A 171 39.73 -39.49 18.57
N GLN A 172 38.48 -39.92 18.31
CA GLN A 172 38.05 -41.31 18.55
C GLN A 172 38.93 -42.31 17.78
N ASN A 173 39.35 -41.94 16.58
CA ASN A 173 40.24 -42.73 15.74
C ASN A 173 41.74 -42.55 16.03
N ARG A 174 42.11 -41.92 17.16
CA ARG A 174 43.49 -41.66 17.62
C ARG A 174 44.33 -40.80 16.67
N SER A 175 43.69 -39.99 15.83
CA SER A 175 44.35 -38.98 14.99
C SER A 175 44.25 -37.61 15.67
N PHE A 176 45.40 -37.04 16.05
CA PHE A 176 45.45 -35.81 16.84
C PHE A 176 45.88 -34.57 16.05
N ASP A 177 46.08 -34.67 14.73
CA ASP A 177 46.38 -33.52 13.86
C ASP A 177 45.08 -32.82 13.40
N VAL A 178 44.39 -32.15 14.35
CA VAL A 178 43.11 -31.49 14.07
C VAL A 178 43.23 -29.97 14.19
N LYS A 179 42.94 -29.25 13.09
CA LYS A 179 42.82 -27.79 13.07
C LYS A 179 41.35 -27.37 13.12
N VAL A 180 40.82 -27.15 14.32
CA VAL A 180 39.51 -26.48 14.51
C VAL A 180 39.73 -24.98 14.36
N ASP A 181 39.12 -24.30 13.38
CA ASP A 181 39.21 -22.84 13.27
C ASP A 181 38.34 -22.19 14.35
N VAL A 182 38.95 -21.42 15.26
CA VAL A 182 38.33 -20.98 16.52
C VAL A 182 37.99 -19.48 16.55
N ASN A 183 37.97 -18.86 15.38
CA ASN A 183 37.80 -17.41 15.25
C ASN A 183 36.33 -16.98 15.24
N SER A 184 35.45 -17.62 16.00
CA SER A 184 34.08 -17.14 16.21
C SER A 184 33.90 -16.55 17.61
N ASP A 185 33.32 -15.36 17.71
CA ASP A 185 33.05 -14.66 18.98
C ASP A 185 31.70 -15.09 19.60
N ASN A 186 31.26 -16.31 19.31
CA ASN A 186 30.01 -16.91 19.82
C ASN A 186 30.28 -18.17 20.65
N GLU A 187 29.22 -18.80 21.20
CA GLU A 187 29.31 -19.96 22.09
C GLU A 187 30.06 -21.13 21.45
N LEU A 188 29.94 -21.33 20.13
CA LEU A 188 30.68 -22.36 19.39
C LEU A 188 32.18 -22.09 19.32
N GLY A 189 32.57 -20.82 19.33
CA GLY A 189 33.98 -20.43 19.43
C GLY A 189 34.55 -20.70 20.81
N ILE A 190 33.78 -20.47 21.87
CA ILE A 190 34.17 -20.85 23.24
C ILE A 190 34.35 -22.37 23.34
N LEU A 191 33.41 -23.15 22.80
CA LEU A 191 33.52 -24.61 22.76
C LEU A 191 34.72 -25.07 21.94
N GLY A 192 34.97 -24.46 20.77
CA GLY A 192 36.16 -24.76 19.97
C GLY A 192 37.47 -24.46 20.70
N LYS A 193 37.52 -23.38 21.51
CA LYS A 193 38.71 -23.03 22.31
C LYS A 193 38.92 -24.07 23.41
N ALA A 194 37.84 -24.46 24.11
CA ALA A 194 37.89 -25.47 25.15
C ALA A 194 38.34 -26.85 24.61
N SER A 195 37.78 -27.29 23.48
CA SER A 195 38.17 -28.55 22.83
C SER A 195 39.63 -28.53 22.37
N ARG A 196 40.11 -27.41 21.83
CA ARG A 196 41.53 -27.25 21.45
C ARG A 196 42.45 -27.37 22.66
N ILE A 197 42.12 -26.69 23.76
CA ILE A 197 42.92 -26.76 25.00
C ILE A 197 42.97 -28.21 25.50
N TRP A 198 41.84 -28.90 25.52
CA TRP A 198 41.77 -30.30 25.94
C TRP A 198 42.65 -31.20 25.06
N LEU A 199 42.57 -31.03 23.73
CA LEU A 199 43.41 -31.72 22.74
C LEU A 199 44.91 -31.51 22.98
N THR A 200 45.35 -30.26 23.15
CA THR A 200 46.77 -29.95 23.37
C THR A 200 47.29 -30.51 24.70
N THR A 201 46.43 -30.52 25.73
CA THR A 201 46.82 -30.99 27.06
C THR A 201 46.90 -32.52 27.12
N SER A 202 45.95 -33.23 26.53
CA SER A 202 45.95 -34.70 26.47
C SER A 202 47.06 -35.28 25.59
N VAL A 203 47.46 -34.60 24.51
CA VAL A 203 48.63 -35.02 23.70
C VAL A 203 49.93 -34.84 24.49
N SER A 204 50.04 -33.79 25.31
CA SER A 204 51.24 -33.56 26.15
C SER A 204 51.40 -34.57 27.30
N SER A 205 50.30 -35.15 27.81
CA SER A 205 50.34 -36.14 28.89
C SER A 205 50.61 -37.59 28.42
N ILE A 206 50.62 -37.84 27.11
CA ILE A 206 50.92 -39.16 26.52
C ILE A 206 52.37 -39.21 25.99
N GLY A 207 53.01 -38.04 25.80
CA GLY A 207 54.38 -37.90 25.28
C GLY A 207 55.48 -37.66 26.32
N GLY A 208 55.19 -37.77 27.62
CA GLY A 208 56.17 -37.73 28.72
C GLY A 208 56.08 -39.00 29.54
#